data_AF-A0A3D8MRM1-F1
#
_entry.id   AF-A0A3D8MRM1-F1
#
_cell.length_a   1.000
_cell.length_b   1.000
_cell.length_c   1.000
_cell.angle_alpha   90.00
_cell.angle_beta   90.00
_cell.angle_gamma   90.00
#
_symmetry.space_group_name_H-M   'P 1'
#
loop_
_entity.id
_entity.type
_entity.pdbx_description
1 polymer ?
#
loop_
_entity_poly.entity_id
_entity_poly.type
_entity_poly.pdbx_seq_one_letter_code
_entity_poly.pdbx_strand_id
1 'polypeptide(L)'
;MWIFAWIYALDTPDTGSDVDPEDDEVEDVFGRDVWAARRATIKAILVLNVAFLIGALGLALNIGMDGNLPGAYVIAIGGLLVFGAPTFALQNEVRLAREQLEAPQLLEGVERRVLKLARKRKGLLRAGELAMATSLNLEGCREVLEHFEALSIARSQVDGDGSLVFIFEEFRESTV
;
A
#
# COMPACT_ATOMS: atom_id res chain seq x y z
N MET A 1 42.52 -8.67 -40.75
CA MET A 1 41.36 -9.57 -40.90
C MET A 1 40.23 -8.92 -40.11
N TRP A 2 39.70 -7.79 -40.61
CA TRP A 2 38.50 -7.69 -41.46
C TRP A 2 37.36 -8.57 -40.95
N ILE A 3 36.37 -7.96 -40.28
CA ILE A 3 34.97 -7.88 -40.76
C ILE A 3 34.17 -6.87 -39.91
N PHE A 4 33.86 -5.74 -40.58
CA PHE A 4 32.67 -4.88 -40.58
C PHE A 4 32.05 -4.40 -39.25
N ALA A 5 32.05 -3.09 -38.95
CA ALA A 5 31.28 -2.02 -39.62
C ALA A 5 29.77 -2.14 -39.37
N TRP A 6 29.31 -1.65 -38.22
CA TRP A 6 27.91 -1.29 -37.94
C TRP A 6 27.86 -0.09 -36.95
N ILE A 7 28.67 0.93 -37.23
CA ILE A 7 28.32 2.30 -36.85
C ILE A 7 27.39 2.81 -37.98
N TYR A 8 26.31 3.52 -37.61
CA TYR A 8 25.37 4.22 -38.49
C TYR A 8 24.27 3.40 -39.19
N ALA A 9 23.23 3.03 -38.44
CA ALA A 9 21.87 3.04 -38.96
C ALA A 9 20.87 3.18 -37.79
N LEU A 10 20.06 4.26 -37.83
CA LEU A 10 18.90 4.58 -36.98
C LEU A 10 19.27 5.23 -35.62
N ASP A 11 19.74 6.47 -35.60
CA ASP A 11 18.90 7.68 -35.62
C ASP A 11 17.50 7.52 -36.24
N THR A 12 16.57 7.03 -35.42
CA THR A 12 15.21 7.57 -35.40
C THR A 12 14.94 7.97 -33.95
N PRO A 13 14.57 9.23 -33.65
CA PRO A 13 13.90 9.51 -32.39
C PRO A 13 12.66 8.62 -32.38
N ASP A 14 12.64 7.62 -31.51
CA ASP A 14 11.46 6.82 -31.24
C ASP A 14 10.48 7.71 -30.45
N THR A 15 9.84 8.61 -31.18
CA THR A 15 8.52 9.16 -30.85
C THR A 15 7.46 8.12 -31.22
N GLY A 16 7.61 6.92 -30.67
CA GLY A 16 6.61 5.87 -30.62
C GLY A 16 6.23 5.74 -29.16
N SER A 17 5.24 6.52 -28.74
CA SER A 17 4.47 6.21 -27.55
C SER A 17 3.67 4.93 -27.82
N ASP A 18 4.34 3.78 -27.85
CA ASP A 18 3.72 2.49 -27.54
C ASP A 18 3.56 2.44 -26.01
N VAL A 19 2.73 3.36 -25.51
CA VAL A 19 1.94 3.08 -24.33
C VAL A 19 0.94 2.07 -24.84
N ASP A 20 1.20 0.79 -24.61
CA ASP A 20 0.22 -0.26 -24.82
C ASP A 20 -1.00 0.09 -23.96
N PRO A 21 -2.12 0.55 -24.56
CA PRO A 21 -3.25 1.03 -23.77
C PRO A 21 -3.94 -0.11 -23.01
N GLU A 22 -3.59 -1.37 -23.27
CA GLU A 22 -4.15 -2.52 -22.55
C GLU A 22 -3.56 -2.69 -21.14
N ASP A 23 -2.35 -2.21 -20.86
CA ASP A 23 -1.71 -2.38 -19.54
C ASP A 23 -2.21 -1.36 -18.49
N ASP A 24 -2.84 -0.25 -18.90
CA ASP A 24 -3.38 0.77 -17.98
C ASP A 24 -4.86 0.53 -17.59
N GLU A 25 -5.61 -0.31 -18.31
CA GLU A 25 -7.02 -0.60 -17.98
C GLU A 25 -7.19 -1.76 -16.98
N VAL A 26 -6.27 -2.73 -16.94
CA VAL A 26 -6.41 -3.92 -16.08
C VAL A 26 -6.14 -3.60 -14.61
N GLU A 27 -5.34 -2.58 -14.32
CA GLU A 27 -4.92 -2.23 -12.95
C GLU A 27 -5.98 -1.43 -12.17
N ASP A 28 -6.90 -0.74 -12.87
CA ASP A 28 -7.86 0.18 -12.27
C ASP A 28 -9.23 -0.47 -11.94
N VAL A 29 -9.51 -1.64 -12.52
CA VAL A 29 -10.78 -2.40 -12.36
C VAL A 29 -10.74 -3.35 -11.15
N PHE A 30 -9.61 -4.01 -10.88
CA PHE A 30 -9.54 -5.00 -9.81
C PHE A 30 -9.12 -4.42 -8.45
N GLY A 31 -8.42 -3.28 -8.43
CA GLY A 31 -7.92 -2.65 -7.21
C GLY A 31 -8.94 -1.80 -6.47
N ARG A 32 -9.67 -0.92 -7.16
CA ARG A 32 -10.53 0.09 -6.51
C ARG A 32 -11.85 -0.46 -6.01
N ASP A 33 -12.51 -1.32 -6.79
CA ASP A 33 -13.86 -1.81 -6.46
C ASP A 33 -13.83 -2.82 -5.31
N VAL A 34 -12.82 -3.71 -5.29
CA VAL A 34 -12.63 -4.68 -4.21
C VAL A 34 -12.26 -3.98 -2.90
N TRP A 35 -11.45 -2.91 -2.97
CA TRP A 35 -11.10 -2.10 -1.80
C TRP A 35 -12.27 -1.24 -1.31
N ALA A 36 -13.06 -0.67 -2.20
CA ALA A 36 -14.28 0.08 -1.85
C ALA A 36 -15.31 -0.86 -1.20
N ALA A 37 -15.51 -2.06 -1.75
CA ALA A 37 -16.37 -3.09 -1.19
C ALA A 37 -15.92 -3.51 0.21
N ARG A 38 -14.62 -3.84 0.40
CA ARG A 38 -14.08 -4.19 1.73
C ARG A 38 -14.23 -3.07 2.76
N ARG A 39 -13.97 -1.81 2.38
CA ARG A 39 -14.17 -0.65 3.26
C ARG A 39 -15.64 -0.48 3.63
N ALA A 40 -16.56 -0.72 2.69
CA ALA A 40 -17.99 -0.67 2.95
C ALA A 40 -18.43 -1.79 3.91
N THR A 41 -17.93 -3.02 3.74
CA THR A 41 -18.22 -4.15 4.63
C THR A 41 -17.73 -3.90 6.05
N ILE A 42 -16.50 -3.40 6.22
CA ILE A 42 -15.94 -3.07 7.55
C ILE A 42 -16.76 -1.97 8.22
N LYS A 43 -17.13 -0.90 7.49
CA LYS A 43 -17.99 0.16 8.02
C LYS A 43 -19.37 -0.36 8.42
N ALA A 44 -19.97 -1.23 7.62
CA ALA A 44 -21.27 -1.82 7.92
C ALA A 44 -21.22 -2.67 9.21
N ILE A 45 -20.19 -3.50 9.38
CA ILE A 45 -19.98 -4.30 10.60
C ILE A 45 -19.79 -3.40 11.83
N LEU A 46 -19.03 -2.31 11.70
CA LEU A 46 -18.83 -1.33 12.78
C LEU A 46 -20.14 -0.65 13.17
N VAL A 47 -20.92 -0.17 12.19
CA VAL A 47 -22.23 0.47 12.43
C VAL A 47 -23.20 -0.51 13.10
N LEU A 48 -23.23 -1.76 12.66
CA LEU A 48 -24.09 -2.80 13.24
C LEU A 48 -23.72 -3.08 14.71
N ASN A 49 -22.42 -3.17 15.02
CA ASN A 49 -21.94 -3.38 16.39
C ASN A 49 -22.28 -2.20 17.31
N VAL A 50 -22.09 -0.96 16.83
CA VAL A 50 -22.43 0.24 17.61
C VAL A 50 -23.93 0.31 17.87
N ALA A 51 -24.77 0.07 16.86
CA ALA A 51 -26.22 0.04 17.01
C ALA A 51 -26.67 -1.03 18.02
N PHE A 52 -26.04 -2.21 17.97
CA PHE A 52 -26.32 -3.29 18.92
C PHE A 52 -25.94 -2.91 20.36
N LEU A 53 -24.76 -2.31 20.57
CA LEU A 53 -24.32 -1.88 21.90
C LEU A 53 -25.26 -0.82 22.51
N ILE A 54 -25.73 0.14 21.69
CA ILE A 54 -26.72 1.14 22.13
C ILE A 54 -28.03 0.46 22.54
N GLY A 55 -28.51 -0.50 21.74
CA GLY A 55 -29.71 -1.27 22.04
C GLY A 55 -29.58 -2.10 23.34
N ALA A 56 -28.46 -2.78 23.51
CA ALA A 56 -28.17 -3.55 24.72
C ALA A 56 -28.06 -2.67 25.97
N LEU A 57 -27.45 -1.49 25.85
CA LEU A 57 -27.38 -0.51 26.94
C LEU A 57 -28.76 0.03 27.30
N GLY A 58 -29.60 0.36 26.31
CA GLY A 58 -30.98 0.79 26.54
C GLY A 58 -31.81 -0.27 27.27
N LEU A 59 -31.66 -1.55 26.88
CA LEU A 59 -32.32 -2.67 27.55
C LEU A 59 -31.83 -2.84 29.00
N ALA A 60 -30.51 -2.77 29.23
CA ALA A 60 -29.92 -2.89 30.56
C ALA A 60 -30.35 -1.77 31.51
N LEU A 61 -30.44 -0.53 31.01
CA LEU A 61 -30.95 0.61 31.78
C LEU A 61 -32.42 0.44 32.16
N ASN A 62 -33.26 -0.07 31.24
CA ASN A 62 -34.66 -0.33 31.51
C ASN A 62 -34.85 -1.40 32.60
N ILE A 63 -34.10 -2.51 32.51
CA ILE A 63 -34.12 -3.58 33.52
C ILE A 63 -33.55 -3.11 34.88
N GLY A 64 -32.56 -2.23 34.86
CA GLY A 64 -31.98 -1.63 36.08
C GLY A 64 -32.95 -0.71 36.82
N MET A 65 -33.84 -0.01 36.11
CA MET A 65 -34.87 0.84 36.69
C MET A 65 -35.92 0.05 37.49
N ASP A 66 -36.17 -1.22 37.13
CA ASP A 66 -37.09 -2.11 37.83
C ASP A 66 -36.49 -2.71 39.13
N GLY A 67 -35.28 -2.28 39.53
CA GLY A 67 -34.61 -2.74 40.75
C GLY A 67 -33.90 -4.09 40.61
N ASN A 68 -33.93 -4.72 39.42
CA ASN A 68 -33.24 -5.97 39.14
C ASN A 68 -31.79 -5.74 38.68
N LEU A 69 -31.00 -5.11 39.57
CA LEU A 69 -29.57 -4.83 39.37
C LEU A 69 -28.76 -6.05 38.89
N PRO A 70 -28.93 -7.28 39.45
CA PRO A 70 -28.18 -8.45 38.99
C PRO A 70 -28.41 -8.79 37.51
N GLY A 71 -29.64 -8.65 37.02
CA GLY A 71 -29.98 -8.90 35.62
C GLY A 71 -29.34 -7.90 34.64
N ALA A 72 -29.26 -6.63 35.03
CA ALA A 72 -28.64 -5.58 34.23
C ALA A 72 -27.12 -5.80 34.04
N TYR A 73 -26.41 -6.27 35.08
CA TYR A 73 -24.98 -6.55 34.99
C TYR A 73 -24.66 -7.73 34.06
N VAL A 74 -25.47 -8.80 34.09
CA VAL A 74 -25.27 -9.97 33.22
C VAL A 74 -25.41 -9.60 31.75
N ILE A 75 -26.38 -8.73 31.42
CA ILE A 75 -26.61 -8.25 30.05
C ILE A 75 -25.47 -7.33 29.60
N ALA A 76 -25.00 -6.42 30.45
CA ALA A 76 -23.90 -5.51 30.13
C ALA A 76 -22.57 -6.26 29.90
N ILE A 77 -22.21 -7.19 30.81
CA ILE A 77 -20.97 -7.97 30.71
C ILE A 77 -21.06 -8.98 29.57
N GLY A 78 -22.20 -9.65 29.42
CA GLY A 78 -22.44 -10.59 28.32
C GLY A 78 -22.38 -9.91 26.94
N GLY A 79 -22.98 -8.74 26.80
CA GLY A 79 -22.89 -7.93 25.58
C GLY A 79 -21.46 -7.50 25.25
N LEU A 80 -20.70 -7.05 26.25
CA LEU A 80 -19.30 -6.66 26.06
C LEU A 80 -18.41 -7.84 25.65
N LEU A 81 -18.62 -9.03 26.21
CA LEU A 81 -17.82 -10.20 25.86
C LEU A 81 -18.16 -10.75 24.47
N VAL A 82 -19.44 -10.83 24.13
CA VAL A 82 -19.87 -11.40 22.84
C VAL A 82 -19.54 -10.48 21.67
N PHE A 83 -19.61 -9.15 21.86
CA PHE A 83 -19.42 -8.19 20.77
C PHE A 83 -18.13 -7.37 20.87
N GLY A 84 -17.64 -7.10 22.08
CA GLY A 84 -16.40 -6.34 22.29
C GLY A 84 -15.14 -7.15 22.00
N ALA A 85 -15.09 -8.42 22.38
CA ALA A 85 -13.92 -9.27 22.09
C ALA A 85 -13.70 -9.51 20.59
N PRO A 86 -14.71 -9.89 19.78
CA PRO A 86 -14.49 -10.07 18.35
C PRO A 86 -14.21 -8.75 17.63
N THR A 87 -14.80 -7.61 18.03
CA THR A 87 -14.46 -6.32 17.43
C THR A 87 -13.01 -5.92 17.70
N PHE A 88 -12.49 -6.19 18.91
CA PHE A 88 -11.09 -5.93 19.25
C PHE A 88 -10.13 -6.83 18.47
N ALA A 89 -10.45 -8.12 18.34
CA ALA A 89 -9.68 -9.07 17.53
C ALA A 89 -9.68 -8.66 16.04
N LEU A 90 -10.84 -8.29 15.49
CA LEU A 90 -10.97 -7.83 14.11
C LEU A 90 -10.21 -6.52 13.87
N GLN A 91 -10.15 -5.62 14.86
CA GLN A 91 -9.39 -4.38 14.74
C GLN A 91 -7.88 -4.64 14.66
N ASN A 92 -7.40 -5.61 15.45
CA ASN A 92 -6.00 -6.01 15.46
C ASN A 92 -5.63 -6.77 14.18
N GLU A 93 -6.52 -7.63 13.68
CA GLU A 93 -6.36 -8.31 12.40
C GLU A 93 -6.44 -7.33 11.22
N VAL A 94 -7.30 -6.31 11.24
CA VAL A 94 -7.33 -5.27 10.20
C VAL A 94 -6.06 -4.43 10.21
N ARG A 95 -5.44 -4.23 11.38
CA ARG A 95 -4.15 -3.56 11.49
C ARG A 95 -3.02 -4.41 10.88
N LEU A 96 -2.96 -5.69 11.22
CA LEU A 96 -1.99 -6.63 10.66
C LEU A 96 -2.25 -6.92 9.17
N ALA A 97 -3.51 -6.96 8.76
CA ALA A 97 -3.91 -7.15 7.37
C ALA A 97 -3.67 -5.87 6.55
N ARG A 98 -3.70 -4.67 7.13
CA ARG A 98 -3.20 -3.47 6.45
C ARG A 98 -1.70 -3.59 6.18
N GLU A 99 -0.93 -4.04 7.17
CA GLU A 99 0.50 -4.33 7.00
C GLU A 99 0.76 -5.44 5.95
N GLN A 100 -0.12 -6.46 5.84
CA GLN A 100 0.06 -7.56 4.90
C GLN A 100 -0.59 -7.37 3.52
N LEU A 101 -1.61 -6.53 3.36
CA LEU A 101 -2.27 -6.27 2.07
C LEU A 101 -1.54 -5.21 1.24
N GLU A 102 -0.66 -4.40 1.87
CA GLU A 102 0.21 -3.47 1.15
C GLU A 102 1.52 -4.14 0.65
N ALA A 103 1.85 -5.36 1.09
CA ALA A 103 3.23 -5.86 1.04
C ALA A 103 3.62 -6.96 0.01
N PRO A 104 2.74 -7.69 -0.71
CA PRO A 104 3.24 -8.65 -1.72
C PRO A 104 2.76 -8.42 -3.16
N GLN A 105 1.49 -8.10 -3.39
CA GLN A 105 0.93 -8.10 -4.75
C GLN A 105 1.03 -6.75 -5.46
N LEU A 106 1.05 -5.65 -4.70
CA LEU A 106 1.38 -4.33 -5.24
C LEU A 106 2.89 -4.20 -5.51
N LEU A 107 3.72 -5.03 -4.87
CA LEU A 107 5.18 -4.95 -5.04
C LEU A 107 5.62 -5.33 -6.45
N GLU A 108 5.16 -6.42 -7.05
CA GLU A 108 5.76 -6.88 -8.33
C GLU A 108 5.60 -5.85 -9.47
N GLY A 109 4.42 -5.22 -9.58
CA GLY A 109 4.17 -4.16 -10.57
C GLY A 109 4.95 -2.88 -10.26
N VAL A 110 5.00 -2.49 -8.99
CA VAL A 110 5.72 -1.30 -8.53
C VAL A 110 7.23 -1.49 -8.68
N GLU A 111 7.78 -2.65 -8.33
CA GLU A 111 9.19 -3.01 -8.43
C GLU A 111 9.68 -2.89 -9.87
N ARG A 112 8.95 -3.46 -10.84
CA ARG A 112 9.30 -3.34 -12.26
C ARG A 112 9.31 -1.89 -12.71
N ARG A 113 8.34 -1.07 -12.27
CA ARG A 113 8.29 0.37 -12.58
C ARG A 113 9.47 1.12 -11.93
N VAL A 114 9.79 0.82 -10.66
CA VAL A 114 10.93 1.41 -9.92
C VAL A 114 12.24 1.10 -10.63
N LEU A 115 12.49 -0.16 -11.02
CA LEU A 115 13.70 -0.56 -11.73
C LEU A 115 13.78 0.09 -13.12
N LYS A 116 12.66 0.19 -13.85
CA LYS A 116 12.59 0.91 -15.14
C LYS A 116 12.91 2.39 -14.98
N LEU A 117 12.40 3.04 -13.93
CA LEU A 117 12.71 4.44 -13.58
C LEU A 117 14.17 4.63 -13.17
N ALA A 118 14.69 3.75 -12.31
CA ALA A 118 16.09 3.77 -11.88
C ALA A 118 17.02 3.64 -13.09
N ARG A 119 16.73 2.72 -14.03
CA ARG A 119 17.47 2.58 -15.28
C ARG A 119 17.43 3.86 -16.13
N LYS A 120 16.25 4.49 -16.26
CA LYS A 120 16.07 5.75 -17.02
C LYS A 120 16.85 6.92 -16.40
N ARG A 121 17.02 6.93 -15.07
CA ARG A 121 17.70 7.98 -14.29
C ARG A 121 19.15 7.63 -13.94
N LYS A 122 19.76 6.66 -14.62
CA LYS A 122 21.16 6.24 -14.37
C LYS A 122 21.44 5.79 -12.94
N GLY A 123 20.49 5.07 -12.35
CA GLY A 123 20.58 4.51 -11.01
C GLY A 123 20.32 5.49 -9.86
N LEU A 124 20.00 6.76 -10.13
CA LEU A 124 19.66 7.75 -9.11
C LEU A 124 18.15 7.93 -9.03
N LEU A 125 17.54 7.67 -7.88
CA LEU A 125 16.11 7.82 -7.70
C LEU A 125 15.76 8.51 -6.39
N ARG A 126 14.90 9.52 -6.46
CA ARG A 126 14.35 10.23 -5.31
C ARG A 126 12.91 9.78 -5.05
N ALA A 127 12.50 9.74 -3.79
CA ALA A 127 11.11 9.39 -3.43
C ALA A 127 10.09 10.31 -4.14
N GLY A 128 10.39 11.60 -4.26
CA GLY A 128 9.53 12.54 -4.99
C GLY A 128 9.42 12.26 -6.50
N GLU A 129 10.48 11.79 -7.14
CA GLU A 129 10.43 11.40 -8.56
C GLU A 129 9.63 10.13 -8.77
N LEU A 130 9.78 9.17 -7.84
CA LEU A 130 8.99 7.94 -7.86
C LEU A 130 7.50 8.24 -7.64
N ALA A 131 7.17 9.14 -6.72
CA ALA A 131 5.80 9.57 -6.46
C ALA A 131 5.16 10.32 -7.64
N MET A 132 5.96 11.00 -8.47
CA MET A 132 5.46 11.62 -9.70
C MET A 132 5.22 10.62 -10.83
N ALA A 133 5.95 9.51 -10.84
CA ALA A 133 5.86 8.50 -11.88
C ALA A 133 4.93 7.33 -11.53
N THR A 134 4.44 7.27 -10.29
CA THR A 134 3.55 6.22 -9.77
C THR A 134 2.34 6.85 -9.08
N SER A 135 1.32 6.05 -8.78
CA SER A 135 0.15 6.50 -8.00
C SER A 135 0.38 6.44 -6.48
N LEU A 136 1.62 6.14 -6.05
CA LEU A 136 1.98 6.01 -4.64
C LEU A 136 2.15 7.39 -3.99
N ASN A 137 1.80 7.45 -2.70
CA ASN A 137 2.12 8.61 -1.88
C ASN A 137 3.63 8.66 -1.58
N LEU A 138 4.11 9.83 -1.17
CA LEU A 138 5.54 10.04 -0.89
C LEU A 138 6.07 9.10 0.20
N GLU A 139 5.24 8.77 1.19
CA GLU A 139 5.59 7.83 2.26
C GLU A 139 5.75 6.39 1.74
N GLY A 140 4.81 5.90 0.95
CA GLY A 140 4.90 4.57 0.33
C GLY A 140 6.05 4.46 -0.66
N CYS A 141 6.35 5.53 -1.41
CA CYS A 141 7.56 5.58 -2.24
C CYS A 141 8.84 5.47 -1.39
N ARG A 142 8.88 6.09 -0.21
CA ARG A 142 10.01 5.99 0.72
C ARG A 142 10.17 4.58 1.25
N GLU A 143 9.08 3.96 1.71
CA GLU A 143 9.08 2.57 2.19
C GLU A 143 9.54 1.58 1.13
N VAL A 144 9.10 1.73 -0.13
CA VAL A 144 9.54 0.89 -1.25
C VAL A 144 11.05 1.03 -1.49
N LEU A 145 11.59 2.25 -1.45
CA LEU A 145 13.01 2.49 -1.64
C LEU A 145 13.85 1.97 -0.44
N GLU A 146 13.36 2.12 0.78
CA GLU A 146 13.95 1.52 1.99
C GLU A 146 13.92 -0.02 1.92
N HIS A 147 12.88 -0.61 1.30
CA HIS A 147 12.83 -2.05 1.06
C HIS A 147 13.95 -2.51 0.10
N PHE A 148 14.20 -1.76 -0.98
CA PHE A 148 15.32 -2.04 -1.88
C PHE A 148 16.69 -1.89 -1.20
N GLU A 149 16.81 -0.99 -0.22
CA GLU A 149 17.99 -0.85 0.62
C GLU A 149 18.17 -2.04 1.57
N ALA A 150 17.09 -2.51 2.21
CA ALA A 150 17.11 -3.71 3.03
C ALA A 150 17.52 -4.96 2.25
N LEU A 151 17.16 -5.04 0.96
CA LEU A 151 17.58 -6.10 0.03
C LEU A 151 19.02 -5.92 -0.50
N SER A 152 19.73 -4.86 -0.09
CA SER A 152 21.08 -4.52 -0.59
C SER A 152 21.15 -4.27 -2.11
N ILE A 153 20.03 -3.91 -2.73
CA ILE A 153 19.94 -3.56 -4.17
C ILE A 153 20.20 -2.06 -4.37
N ALA A 154 19.75 -1.24 -3.43
CA ALA A 154 19.98 0.20 -3.41
C ALA A 154 20.76 0.63 -2.15
N ARG A 155 21.41 1.80 -2.20
CA ARG A 155 21.93 2.49 -1.02
C ARG A 155 21.33 3.88 -0.90
N SER A 156 20.94 4.26 0.30
CA SER A 156 20.56 5.64 0.56
C SER A 156 21.80 6.54 0.71
N GLN A 157 21.74 7.73 0.13
CA GLN A 157 22.74 8.78 0.30
C GLN A 157 22.03 10.13 0.38
N VAL A 158 22.47 10.97 1.31
CA VAL A 158 22.01 12.37 1.39
C VAL A 158 22.83 13.19 0.41
N ASP A 159 22.14 13.83 -0.54
CA ASP A 159 22.75 14.73 -1.53
C ASP A 159 23.16 16.07 -0.88
N GLY A 160 23.95 16.88 -1.58
CA GLY A 160 24.40 18.19 -1.11
C GLY A 160 23.27 19.16 -0.74
N ASP A 161 22.08 18.95 -1.32
CA ASP A 161 20.86 19.72 -1.05
C ASP A 161 20.10 19.22 0.20
N GLY A 162 20.62 18.24 0.94
CA GLY A 162 19.96 17.62 2.09
C GLY A 162 18.80 16.69 1.73
N SER A 163 18.64 16.36 0.45
CA SER A 163 17.61 15.44 -0.04
C SER A 163 18.10 14.00 -0.02
N LEU A 164 17.25 13.06 0.41
CA LEU A 164 17.54 11.63 0.38
C LEU A 164 17.45 11.10 -1.07
N VAL A 165 18.53 10.50 -1.55
CA VAL A 165 18.64 9.88 -2.87
C VAL A 165 19.00 8.41 -2.70
N PHE A 166 18.33 7.54 -3.45
CA PHE A 166 18.63 6.11 -3.47
C PHE A 166 19.42 5.80 -4.74
N ILE A 167 20.55 5.12 -4.55
CA ILE A 167 21.51 4.76 -5.59
C ILE A 167 21.42 3.26 -5.84
N PHE A 168 21.00 2.89 -7.05
CA PHE A 168 20.99 1.51 -7.54
C PHE A 168 22.31 1.22 -8.24
N GLU A 169 23.21 0.47 -7.58
CA GLU A 169 24.58 0.25 -8.06
C GLU A 169 24.63 -0.52 -9.39
N GLU A 170 23.66 -1.43 -9.61
CA GLU A 170 23.55 -2.21 -10.83
C GLU A 170 23.36 -1.34 -12.09
N PHE A 171 22.71 -0.18 -11.95
CA PHE A 171 22.48 0.74 -13.07
C PHE A 171 23.51 1.87 -13.13
N ARG A 172 24.44 1.92 -12.18
CA ARG A 172 25.35 3.06 -12.02
C ARG A 172 26.47 3.09 -13.06
N GLU A 173 26.82 1.98 -13.70
CA GLU A 173 27.94 1.95 -14.64
C GLU A 173 27.78 0.86 -15.72
N SER A 174 27.39 1.30 -16.93
CA SER A 174 27.97 0.80 -18.17
C SER A 174 28.42 2.03 -18.97
N THR A 175 29.39 2.74 -18.41
CA THR A 175 30.13 3.79 -19.12
C THR A 175 31.61 3.46 -18.92
N VAL A 176 32.00 2.32 -19.47
CA VAL A 176 33.39 1.99 -19.82
C VAL A 176 33.50 2.02 -21.33
#